data_AF-A0AA96XJD6-F1
#
_entry.id   AF-A0AA96XJD6-F1
#
_cell.length_a   1.000
_cell.length_b   1.000
_cell.length_c   1.000
_cell.angle_alpha   90.00
_cell.angle_beta   90.00
_cell.angle_gamma   90.00
#
_symmetry.space_group_name_H-M   'P 1'
#
loop_
_entity.id
_entity.type
_entity.pdbx_description
1 polymer ?
#
loop_
_entity_poly.entity_id
_entity_poly.type
_entity_poly.pdbx_seq_one_letter_code
_entity_poly.pdbx_strand_id
1 'polypeptide(L)'
;MADIADGEQVSVQGSGSKPYILKNTGGVYSCSCPAWRNQSVAIERRTCKHLRRVRGDAAENARIGGDASGAPAALASDEEHVGQ
;
A
#
# COMPACT_ATOMS: atom_id res chain seq x y z
N MET A 1 -6.55 -5.28 -9.78
CA MET A 1 -6.07 -4.82 -8.46
C MET A 1 -6.38 -3.35 -8.36
N ALA A 2 -7.28 -2.94 -7.44
CA ALA A 2 -7.58 -1.53 -7.22
C ALA A 2 -6.51 -0.93 -6.30
N ASP A 3 -5.29 -0.77 -6.81
CA ASP A 3 -4.23 -0.10 -6.05
C ASP A 3 -4.33 1.43 -6.24
N ILE A 4 -3.59 2.20 -5.44
CA ILE A 4 -3.54 3.66 -5.53
C ILE A 4 -2.24 3.98 -6.26
N ALA A 5 -2.33 4.56 -7.46
CA ALA A 5 -1.14 4.94 -8.21
C ALA A 5 -0.30 5.95 -7.42
N ASP A 6 1.00 6.00 -7.71
CA ASP A 6 1.88 6.96 -7.06
C ASP A 6 1.42 8.41 -7.31
N GLY A 7 1.40 9.21 -6.26
CA GLY A 7 0.88 10.58 -6.29
C GLY A 7 -0.64 10.68 -6.24
N GLU A 8 -1.38 9.57 -6.36
CA GLU A 8 -2.83 9.57 -6.29
C GLU A 8 -3.38 9.40 -4.86
N GLN A 9 -4.67 9.69 -4.76
CA GLN A 9 -5.42 9.59 -3.53
C GLN A 9 -6.86 9.15 -3.80
N VAL A 10 -7.38 8.30 -2.91
CA VAL A 10 -8.76 7.80 -2.97
C VAL A 10 -9.49 8.08 -1.67
N SER A 11 -10.78 8.38 -1.77
CA SER A 11 -11.66 8.55 -0.61
C SER A 11 -12.37 7.23 -0.32
N VAL A 12 -12.41 6.83 0.94
CA VAL A 12 -13.09 5.62 1.39
C VAL A 12 -14.03 5.93 2.55
N GLN A 13 -15.25 5.43 2.46
CA GLN A 13 -16.18 5.51 3.57
C GLN A 13 -15.72 4.54 4.67
N GLY A 14 -15.48 5.09 5.85
CA GLY A 14 -15.15 4.33 7.05
C GLY A 14 -16.22 4.49 8.14
N SER A 15 -15.81 4.28 9.38
CA SER A 15 -16.67 4.45 10.57
C SER A 15 -16.95 5.90 10.95
N GLY A 16 -16.24 6.86 10.35
CA GLY A 16 -16.46 8.28 10.59
C GLY A 16 -17.53 8.87 9.67
N SER A 17 -18.11 10.00 10.08
CA SER A 17 -19.07 10.76 9.27
C SER A 17 -18.43 11.38 8.01
N LYS A 18 -17.12 11.60 8.02
CA LYS A 18 -16.34 12.06 6.86
C LYS A 18 -15.55 10.90 6.26
N PRO A 19 -15.48 10.78 4.92
CA PRO A 19 -14.65 9.77 4.28
C PRO A 19 -13.18 9.94 4.65
N TYR A 20 -12.48 8.82 4.85
CA TYR A 20 -11.04 8.82 5.04
C TYR A 20 -10.33 8.91 3.70
N ILE A 21 -9.15 9.52 3.70
CA ILE A 21 -8.33 9.70 2.50
C ILE A 21 -7.16 8.74 2.59
N LEU A 22 -6.98 7.94 1.56
CA LEU A 22 -5.80 7.11 1.36
C LEU A 22 -4.97 7.75 0.26
N LYS A 23 -3.65 7.75 0.43
CA LYS A 23 -2.71 8.30 -0.54
C LYS A 23 -1.53 7.35 -0.74
N ASN A 24 -0.97 7.34 -1.93
CA ASN A 24 0.33 6.78 -2.20
C ASN A 24 1.27 7.91 -2.62
N THR A 25 2.42 8.04 -1.98
CA THR A 25 3.38 9.10 -2.30
C THR A 25 4.80 8.55 -2.17
N GLY A 26 5.52 8.47 -3.29
CA GLY A 26 6.82 7.83 -3.38
C GLY A 26 6.79 6.36 -2.96
N GLY A 27 5.67 5.65 -3.19
CA GLY A 27 5.47 4.27 -2.72
C GLY A 27 5.09 4.13 -1.23
N VAL A 28 5.02 5.23 -0.48
CA VAL A 28 4.57 5.23 0.92
C VAL A 28 3.07 5.44 0.98
N TYR A 29 2.35 4.40 1.41
CA TYR A 29 0.91 4.45 1.58
C TYR A 29 0.53 5.05 2.93
N SER A 30 -0.41 6.00 2.91
CA SER A 30 -0.95 6.63 4.11
C SER A 30 -2.47 6.60 4.13
N CYS A 31 -3.05 6.60 5.34
CA CYS A 31 -4.49 6.70 5.54
C CYS A 31 -4.80 7.72 6.64
N SER A 32 -5.78 8.60 6.42
CA SER A 32 -6.18 9.60 7.41
C SER A 32 -6.93 9.03 8.63
N CYS A 33 -7.25 7.73 8.64
CA CYS A 33 -7.99 7.12 9.73
C CYS A 33 -7.15 7.01 11.03
N PRO A 34 -7.80 7.03 12.21
CA PRO A 34 -7.09 6.94 13.49
C PRO A 34 -6.27 5.65 13.64
N ALA A 35 -6.79 4.53 13.13
CA ALA A 35 -6.13 3.23 13.21
C ALA A 35 -4.78 3.20 12.47
N TRP A 36 -4.58 4.01 11.43
CA TRP A 36 -3.30 4.14 10.73
C TRP A 36 -2.43 5.22 11.37
N ARG A 37 -2.99 6.42 11.62
CA ARG A 37 -2.21 7.55 12.16
C ARG A 37 -1.59 7.29 13.52
N ASN A 38 -2.27 6.51 14.37
CA ASN A 38 -1.88 6.31 15.76
C ASN A 38 -1.12 4.99 15.98
N GLN A 39 -0.61 4.35 14.92
CA GLN A 39 0.21 3.15 15.06
C GLN A 39 1.62 3.47 15.54
N SER A 40 2.04 2.82 16.63
CA SER A 40 3.39 2.89 17.19
C SER A 40 4.40 2.00 16.46
N VAL A 41 4.31 1.96 15.12
CA VAL A 41 5.30 1.30 14.24
C VAL A 41 5.80 2.27 13.18
N ALA A 42 6.92 1.93 12.54
CA ALA A 42 7.49 2.70 11.42
C ALA A 42 6.42 2.93 10.33
N ILE A 43 6.39 4.13 9.75
CA ILE A 43 5.36 4.55 8.78
C ILE A 43 5.21 3.53 7.64
N GLU A 44 6.33 3.00 7.16
CA GLU A 44 6.38 2.05 6.05
C GLU A 44 5.71 0.70 6.39
N ARG A 45 5.60 0.37 7.68
CA ARG A 45 4.92 -0.83 8.17
C ARG A 45 3.51 -0.58 8.65
N ARG A 46 3.05 0.68 8.67
CA ARG A 46 1.68 1.00 9.12
C ARG A 46 0.68 0.50 8.10
N THR A 47 -0.41 -0.07 8.59
CA THR A 47 -1.50 -0.59 7.77
C THR A 47 -2.85 -0.33 8.44
N CYS A 48 -3.96 -0.41 7.73
CA CYS A 48 -5.28 -0.41 8.36
C CYS A 48 -6.27 -1.19 7.51
N LYS A 49 -7.46 -1.45 8.07
CA LYS A 49 -8.53 -2.14 7.34
C LYS A 49 -8.91 -1.46 6.02
N HIS A 50 -8.72 -0.14 5.92
CA HIS A 50 -9.04 0.60 4.70
C HIS A 50 -7.99 0.37 3.61
N LEU A 51 -6.70 0.40 3.95
CA LEU A 51 -5.63 0.07 3.00
C LEU A 51 -5.74 -1.38 2.52
N ARG A 52 -6.01 -2.32 3.44
CA ARG A 52 -6.25 -3.73 3.12
C ARG A 52 -7.46 -3.93 2.20
N ARG A 53 -8.53 -3.15 2.38
CA ARG A 53 -9.71 -3.20 1.50
C ARG A 53 -9.42 -2.69 0.09
N VAL A 54 -8.63 -1.63 -0.05
CA VAL A 54 -8.29 -1.05 -1.36
C VAL A 54 -7.26 -1.92 -2.07
N ARG A 55 -6.10 -2.15 -1.45
CA ARG A 55 -4.98 -2.86 -2.06
C ARG A 55 -5.16 -4.38 -2.09
N GLY A 56 -5.99 -4.91 -1.19
CA GLY A 56 -6.09 -6.35 -0.90
C GLY A 56 -5.16 -6.77 0.23
N ASP A 57 -5.57 -7.79 0.98
CA ASP A 57 -4.83 -8.25 2.16
C ASP A 57 -3.44 -8.80 1.79
N ALA A 58 -3.33 -9.57 0.70
CA ALA A 58 -2.07 -10.13 0.22
C ALA A 58 -1.05 -9.05 -0.18
N ALA A 59 -1.47 -8.03 -0.94
CA ALA A 59 -0.60 -6.94 -1.38
C ALA A 59 -0.15 -6.06 -0.20
N GLU A 60 -1.04 -5.85 0.78
CA GLU A 60 -0.71 -5.10 1.97
C GLU A 60 0.21 -5.89 2.91
N ASN A 61 0.00 -7.20 3.05
CA ASN A 61 0.88 -8.06 3.84
C ASN A 61 2.29 -8.09 3.24
N ALA A 62 2.42 -8.30 1.92
CA ALA A 62 3.72 -8.26 1.23
C ALA A 62 4.45 -6.92 1.45
N ARG A 63 3.72 -5.79 1.42
CA ARG A 63 4.31 -4.45 1.60
C ARG A 63 4.85 -4.23 3.01
N ILE A 64 4.09 -4.60 4.05
CA ILE A 64 4.51 -4.35 5.44
C ILE A 64 5.55 -5.35 5.95
N GLY A 65 6.05 -6.23 5.07
CA GLY A 65 7.03 -7.25 5.39
C GLY A 65 6.42 -8.52 6.01
N GLY A 66 5.21 -8.88 5.56
CA GLY A 66 4.51 -10.11 5.95
C GLY A 66 5.48 -11.28 5.98
N ASP A 67 5.55 -11.92 7.16
CA ASP A 67 6.50 -12.94 7.58
C ASP A 67 7.66 -13.16 6.60
N ALA A 68 8.77 -12.45 6.83
CA ALA A 68 10.07 -12.73 6.21
C ALA A 68 10.65 -14.07 6.70
N SER A 69 9.91 -15.15 6.49
CA SER A 69 10.37 -16.53 6.48
C SER A 69 9.99 -17.13 5.12
N GLY A 70 10.72 -16.75 4.07
CA GLY A 70 10.69 -17.50 2.80
C GLY A 70 10.70 -16.68 1.51
N ALA A 71 11.93 -16.39 1.06
CA ALA A 71 12.35 -16.17 -0.33
C ALA A 71 12.02 -14.83 -1.06
N PRO A 72 13.00 -14.28 -1.81
CA PRO A 72 12.80 -13.08 -2.64
C PRO A 72 12.14 -13.47 -3.97
N ALA A 73 11.07 -12.78 -4.37
CA ALA A 73 10.54 -12.85 -5.72
C ALA A 73 11.26 -11.80 -6.58
N ALA A 74 12.10 -12.29 -7.49
CA ALA A 74 12.69 -11.53 -8.57
C ALA A 74 11.66 -11.23 -9.69
N LEU A 75 12.02 -10.21 -10.48
CA LEU A 75 11.64 -9.92 -11.88
C LEU A 75 10.32 -9.18 -12.14
N ALA A 76 10.49 -7.91 -12.52
CA ALA A 76 10.00 -7.43 -13.80
C ALA A 76 11.14 -6.68 -14.50
N SER A 77 11.82 -7.38 -15.41
CA SER A 77 12.62 -6.80 -16.48
C SER A 77 11.77 -6.85 -17.74
N ASP A 78 11.63 -5.74 -18.44
CA ASP A 78 11.33 -5.71 -19.87
C ASP A 78 11.89 -4.41 -20.44
N GLU A 79 12.99 -4.49 -21.20
CA GLU A 79 13.07 -3.89 -22.54
C GLU A 79 14.34 -4.39 -23.24
N GLU A 80 14.16 -5.38 -24.11
CA GLU A 80 15.10 -5.79 -25.14
C GLU A 80 14.95 -4.84 -26.34
N HIS A 81 16.00 -4.09 -26.71
CA HIS A 81 16.09 -3.45 -28.02
C HIS A 81 17.30 -3.97 -28.80
N VAL A 82 16.98 -4.96 -29.64
CA VAL A 82 17.66 -5.41 -30.86
C VAL A 82 18.31 -4.29 -31.68
N GLY A 83 19.54 -4.49 -32.18
CA GLY A 83 19.97 -3.81 -33.41
C GLY A 83 21.46 -3.65 -33.68
N GLN A 84 21.97 -4.57 -34.52
CA GLN A 84 23.05 -4.47 -35.53
C GLN A 84 24.51 -4.20 -35.09
#